data_AF-A0A8T3KYQ7-F1
#
_entry.id   AF-A0A8T3KYQ7-F1
#
_cell.length_a   1.000
_cell.length_b   1.000
_cell.length_c   1.000
_cell.angle_alpha   90.00
_cell.angle_beta   90.00
_cell.angle_gamma   90.00
#
_symmetry.space_group_name_H-M   'P 1'
#
loop_
_entity.id
_entity.type
_entity.pdbx_description
1 polymer ?
#
loop_
_entity_poly.entity_id
_entity_poly.type
_entity_poly.pdbx_seq_one_letter_code
_entity_poly.pdbx_strand_id
1 'polypeptide(L)'
;MIEPTGTTASINATLTPQIQRQQAGSGASAEGTQQATDFPHQSSRSDEKTVSTNEPKPAQTTDELGTAELRLVQELKSRDQAVRAHELAHLSAAGQYARGSAQFDYKVGPDGNRYAVGGEVSIDSSRESDPQQTLEKAETIRQAALAPADPSSQDRRVAMQATAMAAQARVEIAREQSQGETEAGNQQPSSTARGIDRLITVQSADQPDPVLIDMSA
;
A
#
# COMPACT_ATOMS: atom_id res chain seq x y z
N MET A 1 -38.25 -37.44 24.08
CA MET A 1 -37.71 -38.67 23.47
C MET A 1 -37.58 -38.38 21.98
N ILE A 2 -36.45 -38.24 21.32
CA ILE A 2 -35.03 -38.61 21.53
C ILE A 2 -34.21 -37.59 20.72
N GLU A 3 -33.12 -37.04 21.27
CA GLU A 3 -32.08 -36.32 20.52
C GLU A 3 -31.00 -37.31 20.02
N PRO A 4 -30.27 -36.98 18.95
CA PRO A 4 -28.90 -37.47 18.79
C PRO A 4 -27.87 -36.33 18.86
N THR A 5 -26.95 -36.52 19.81
CA THR A 5 -25.75 -35.77 20.11
C THR A 5 -24.68 -35.94 19.02
N GLY A 6 -24.15 -34.82 18.51
CA GLY A 6 -23.01 -34.78 17.61
C GLY A 6 -21.74 -34.39 18.34
N THR A 7 -20.80 -35.32 18.39
CA THR A 7 -19.55 -35.34 19.16
C THR A 7 -18.48 -34.37 18.65
N THR A 8 -17.88 -33.64 19.58
CA THR A 8 -16.68 -32.81 19.46
C THR A 8 -15.43 -33.68 19.24
N ALA A 9 -14.65 -33.41 18.19
CA ALA A 9 -13.30 -33.98 18.01
C ALA A 9 -12.27 -32.85 17.92
N SER A 10 -11.57 -32.65 19.04
CA SER A 10 -10.35 -31.85 19.13
C SER A 10 -9.17 -32.65 18.60
N ILE A 11 -8.39 -32.07 17.68
CA ILE A 11 -7.06 -32.57 17.32
C ILE A 11 -6.04 -31.45 17.54
N ASN A 12 -5.29 -31.54 18.64
CA ASN A 12 -4.10 -30.74 18.89
C ASN A 12 -2.92 -31.43 18.19
N ALA A 13 -2.40 -30.82 17.12
CA ALA A 13 -1.18 -31.27 16.45
C ALA A 13 0.04 -30.61 17.11
N THR A 14 0.81 -31.41 17.86
CA THR A 14 2.12 -31.03 18.40
C THR A 14 3.17 -31.12 17.27
N LEU A 15 3.69 -29.97 16.85
CA LEU A 15 4.80 -29.86 15.89
C LEU A 15 6.12 -29.70 16.65
N THR A 16 6.96 -30.74 16.62
CA THR A 16 8.34 -30.73 17.12
C THR A 16 9.27 -30.16 16.04
N PRO A 17 10.11 -29.14 16.31
CA PRO A 17 11.14 -28.74 15.35
C PRO A 17 12.39 -29.63 15.49
N GLN A 18 12.73 -30.38 14.44
CA GLN A 18 14.06 -30.99 14.28
C GLN A 18 15.06 -29.91 13.85
N ILE A 19 16.11 -29.74 14.65
CA ILE A 19 17.25 -28.87 14.33
C ILE A 19 18.19 -29.63 13.39
N GLN A 20 18.17 -29.29 12.10
CA GLN A 20 19.14 -29.76 11.12
C GLN A 20 20.43 -28.94 11.26
N ARG A 21 21.46 -29.59 11.79
CA ARG A 21 22.83 -29.09 11.87
C ARG A 21 23.50 -29.32 10.50
N GLN A 22 23.91 -28.25 9.82
CA GLN A 22 24.82 -28.35 8.67
C GLN A 22 26.07 -27.48 8.92
N GLN A 23 27.21 -28.12 8.70
CA GLN A 23 28.57 -27.62 8.83
C GLN A 23 29.03 -27.05 7.48
N ALA A 24 29.69 -25.89 7.52
CA ALA A 24 30.76 -25.40 6.63
C ALA A 24 30.96 -23.92 6.99
N GLY A 25 32.14 -23.31 7.03
CA GLY A 25 33.47 -23.76 6.70
C GLY A 25 34.48 -22.72 7.20
N SER A 26 35.72 -23.19 7.26
CA SER A 26 36.98 -22.49 7.55
C SER A 26 37.19 -21.16 6.82
N GLY A 27 37.68 -20.17 7.55
CA GLY A 27 38.25 -18.93 7.00
C GLY A 27 38.93 -18.12 8.11
N ALA A 28 40.22 -18.38 8.32
CA ALA A 28 41.08 -17.67 9.25
C ALA A 28 41.36 -16.23 8.79
N SER A 29 41.37 -15.27 9.72
CA SER A 29 42.26 -14.11 9.75
C SER A 29 42.20 -13.47 11.13
N ALA A 30 43.35 -13.47 11.80
CA ALA A 30 43.57 -12.97 13.14
C ALA A 30 44.45 -11.71 13.05
N GLU A 31 43.99 -10.62 13.65
CA GLU A 31 44.73 -9.43 14.12
C GLU A 31 43.74 -8.77 15.11
N GLY A 32 44.00 -8.54 16.40
CA GLY A 32 45.25 -8.39 17.11
C GLY A 32 45.32 -6.97 17.67
N THR A 33 44.65 -6.68 18.79
CA THR A 33 45.10 -5.66 19.75
C THR A 33 44.47 -5.96 21.11
N GLN A 34 45.34 -6.37 22.03
CA GLN A 34 45.08 -6.57 23.45
C GLN A 34 45.51 -5.30 24.18
N GLN A 35 44.72 -4.81 25.12
CA GLN A 35 45.24 -3.88 26.12
C GLN A 35 44.78 -4.35 27.50
N ALA A 36 45.74 -4.93 28.21
CA ALA A 36 45.67 -5.30 29.60
C ALA A 36 45.83 -4.06 30.48
N THR A 37 45.11 -4.01 31.59
CA THR A 37 45.58 -3.33 32.80
C THR A 37 45.30 -4.19 34.02
N ASP A 38 46.29 -4.11 34.89
CA ASP A 38 46.69 -4.97 35.99
C ASP A 38 45.87 -4.75 37.29
N PHE A 39 46.06 -5.67 38.22
CA PHE A 39 45.45 -5.99 39.53
C PHE A 39 45.56 -4.86 40.62
N PRO A 40 44.91 -4.90 41.82
CA PRO A 40 44.97 -6.06 42.74
C PRO A 40 43.83 -6.40 43.74
N HIS A 41 43.96 -7.66 44.17
CA HIS A 41 43.53 -8.38 45.38
C HIS A 41 42.91 -7.61 46.55
N GLN A 42 41.84 -8.19 47.11
CA GLN A 42 41.76 -8.46 48.56
C GLN A 42 40.89 -9.70 48.85
N SER A 43 41.54 -10.74 49.37
CA SER A 43 40.91 -11.86 50.05
C SER A 43 40.45 -11.42 51.44
N SER A 44 39.29 -11.89 51.92
CA SER A 44 39.13 -12.40 53.30
C SER A 44 37.69 -12.83 53.61
N ARG A 45 37.59 -14.07 54.09
CA ARG A 45 36.62 -14.61 55.08
C ARG A 45 35.28 -15.14 54.54
N SER A 46 35.35 -16.42 54.19
CA SER A 46 34.31 -17.41 54.44
C SER A 46 34.18 -17.66 55.95
N ASP A 47 33.00 -17.34 56.49
CA ASP A 47 32.51 -17.84 57.77
C ASP A 47 31.07 -18.33 57.57
N GLU A 48 30.72 -19.24 58.46
CA GLU A 48 29.84 -20.38 58.29
C GLU A 48 28.40 -20.11 58.76
N LYS A 49 27.43 -20.64 58.00
CA LYS A 49 26.16 -21.26 58.42
C LYS A 49 25.34 -20.62 59.56
N THR A 50 24.16 -20.11 59.20
CA THR A 50 22.94 -20.32 59.98
C THR A 50 21.73 -20.56 59.07
N VAL A 51 21.15 -21.75 59.22
CA VAL A 51 19.81 -22.12 58.72
C VAL A 51 18.81 -21.67 59.76
N SER A 52 17.79 -20.88 59.37
CA SER A 52 16.51 -20.87 60.09
C SER A 52 15.36 -20.32 59.24
N THR A 53 14.37 -21.20 59.04
CA THR A 53 12.91 -20.98 59.02
C THR A 53 12.22 -20.15 57.92
N ASN A 54 11.22 -20.82 57.32
CA ASN A 54 10.14 -20.34 56.45
C ASN A 54 9.53 -18.98 56.85
N GLU A 55 9.39 -18.09 55.85
CA GLU A 55 8.28 -17.14 55.71
C GLU A 55 7.98 -16.88 54.21
N PRO A 56 6.72 -16.56 53.85
CA PRO A 56 6.23 -16.61 52.47
C PRO A 56 6.73 -15.40 51.67
N LYS A 57 7.21 -15.62 50.45
CA LYS A 57 7.69 -14.60 49.51
C LYS A 57 6.52 -13.87 48.83
N PRO A 58 6.29 -12.56 49.04
CA PRO A 58 5.35 -11.76 48.26
C PRO A 58 6.06 -10.63 47.49
N ALA A 59 7.38 -10.72 47.28
CA ALA A 59 8.19 -9.62 46.73
C ALA A 59 8.56 -9.76 45.23
N GLN A 60 8.02 -10.76 44.52
CA GLN A 60 8.34 -10.98 43.09
C GLN A 60 7.23 -10.49 42.16
N THR A 61 6.00 -10.40 42.67
CA THR A 61 4.83 -10.11 41.83
C THR A 61 4.77 -8.64 41.42
N THR A 62 5.14 -7.71 42.29
CA THR A 62 5.09 -6.26 42.01
C THR A 62 6.12 -5.81 40.97
N ASP A 63 7.36 -6.33 41.04
CA ASP A 63 8.41 -5.98 40.07
C ASP A 63 8.13 -6.60 38.70
N GLU A 64 7.67 -7.86 38.66
CA GLU A 64 7.29 -8.52 37.40
C GLU A 64 6.09 -7.81 36.73
N LEU A 65 5.09 -7.38 37.51
CA LEU A 65 3.96 -6.60 37.01
C LEU A 65 4.41 -5.25 36.44
N GLY A 66 5.30 -4.52 37.13
CA GLY A 66 5.86 -3.26 36.62
C GLY A 66 6.64 -3.43 35.32
N THR A 67 7.40 -4.52 35.16
CA THR A 67 8.08 -4.80 33.89
C THR A 67 7.12 -5.15 32.76
N ALA A 68 6.01 -5.83 33.06
CA ALA A 68 4.98 -6.15 32.07
C ALA A 68 4.22 -4.90 31.60
N GLU A 69 3.88 -3.99 32.52
CA GLU A 69 3.23 -2.72 32.22
C GLU A 69 4.13 -1.83 31.33
N LEU A 70 5.43 -1.75 31.64
CA LEU A 70 6.39 -1.00 30.83
C LEU A 70 6.51 -1.55 29.40
N ARG A 71 6.55 -2.88 29.24
CA ARG A 71 6.57 -3.52 27.92
C ARG A 71 5.30 -3.19 27.13
N LEU A 72 4.15 -3.24 27.78
CA LEU A 72 2.87 -2.88 27.14
C LEU A 72 2.85 -1.42 26.68
N VAL A 73 3.33 -0.49 27.51
CA VAL A 73 3.44 0.94 27.11
C VAL A 73 4.37 1.11 25.91
N GLN A 74 5.49 0.38 25.86
CA GLN A 74 6.43 0.44 24.75
C GLN A 74 5.81 -0.11 23.44
N GLU A 75 5.07 -1.21 23.53
CA GLU A 75 4.33 -1.78 22.39
C GLU A 75 3.28 -0.79 21.87
N LEU A 76 2.48 -0.19 22.77
CA LEU A 76 1.47 0.80 22.40
C LEU A 76 2.08 2.04 21.74
N LYS A 77 3.23 2.52 22.24
CA LYS A 77 3.98 3.63 21.61
C LYS A 77 4.44 3.27 20.20
N SER A 78 5.02 2.09 20.02
CA SER A 78 5.48 1.63 18.71
C SER A 78 4.31 1.51 17.73
N ARG A 79 3.17 0.97 18.19
CA ARG A 79 1.96 0.85 17.38
C ARG A 79 1.38 2.21 17.01
N ASP A 80 1.30 3.15 17.95
CA ASP A 80 0.82 4.52 17.69
C ASP A 80 1.65 5.21 16.61
N GLN A 81 2.98 5.13 16.70
CA GLN A 81 3.86 5.68 15.67
C GLN A 81 3.63 5.02 14.31
N ALA A 82 3.51 3.70 14.26
CA ALA A 82 3.26 2.97 13.02
C ALA A 82 1.91 3.35 12.39
N VAL A 83 0.85 3.41 13.18
CA VAL A 83 -0.49 3.80 12.73
C VAL A 83 -0.48 5.23 12.20
N ARG A 84 0.12 6.18 12.93
CA ARG A 84 0.20 7.57 12.47
C ARG A 84 0.99 7.71 11.18
N ALA A 85 2.11 7.00 11.05
CA ALA A 85 2.88 6.99 9.81
C ALA A 85 2.08 6.38 8.64
N HIS A 86 1.30 5.33 8.91
CA HIS A 86 0.41 4.71 7.94
C HIS A 86 -0.66 5.70 7.45
N GLU A 87 -1.40 6.33 8.36
CA GLU A 87 -2.44 7.30 7.99
C GLU A 87 -1.87 8.55 7.32
N LEU A 88 -0.69 9.01 7.76
CA LEU A 88 -0.01 10.14 7.13
C LEU A 88 0.37 9.83 5.68
N ALA A 89 0.86 8.61 5.40
CA ALA A 89 1.18 8.19 4.04
C ALA A 89 -0.07 8.25 3.14
N HIS A 90 -1.19 7.70 3.61
CA HIS A 90 -2.47 7.81 2.90
C HIS A 90 -2.88 9.26 2.65
N LEU A 91 -2.89 10.09 3.70
CA LEU A 91 -3.33 11.49 3.60
C LEU A 91 -2.46 12.31 2.66
N SER A 92 -1.13 12.15 2.76
CA SER A 92 -0.17 12.89 1.92
C SER A 92 -0.33 12.58 0.43
N ALA A 93 -0.63 11.33 0.09
CA ALA A 93 -0.82 10.89 -1.28
C ALA A 93 -2.24 11.16 -1.80
N ALA A 94 -3.26 11.17 -0.92
CA ALA A 94 -4.64 11.50 -1.30
C ALA A 94 -4.81 12.99 -1.67
N GLY A 95 -4.03 13.88 -1.06
CA GLY A 95 -4.06 15.31 -1.34
C GLY A 95 -5.48 15.90 -1.21
N GLN A 96 -5.95 16.56 -2.25
CA GLN A 96 -7.28 17.18 -2.28
C GLN A 96 -8.45 16.18 -2.27
N TYR A 97 -8.21 14.91 -2.59
CA TYR A 97 -9.27 13.89 -2.64
C TYR A 97 -9.50 13.20 -1.28
N ALA A 98 -8.72 13.56 -0.25
CA ALA A 98 -9.01 13.15 1.12
C ALA A 98 -10.26 13.85 1.65
N ARG A 99 -11.21 13.08 2.20
CA ARG A 99 -12.40 13.58 2.89
C ARG A 99 -12.05 13.92 4.35
N GLY A 100 -11.23 14.96 4.51
CA GLY A 100 -10.83 15.47 5.82
C GLY A 100 -9.56 14.82 6.36
N SER A 101 -9.39 14.88 7.68
CA SER A 101 -8.21 14.37 8.39
C SER A 101 -8.31 12.86 8.64
N ALA A 102 -7.15 12.24 8.89
CA ALA A 102 -7.08 10.89 9.44
C ALA A 102 -7.92 10.75 10.71
N GLN A 103 -8.65 9.64 10.81
CA GLN A 103 -9.36 9.21 12.00
C GLN A 103 -8.54 8.14 12.70
N PHE A 104 -8.65 8.05 14.03
CA PHE A 104 -7.85 7.15 14.84
C PHE A 104 -8.69 6.46 15.91
N ASP A 105 -8.44 5.17 16.07
CA ASP A 105 -8.91 4.37 17.19
C ASP A 105 -7.85 4.36 18.29
N TYR A 106 -8.27 4.57 19.53
CA TYR A 106 -7.35 4.71 20.65
C TYR A 106 -7.51 3.61 21.69
N LYS A 107 -6.39 3.25 22.31
CA LYS A 107 -6.34 2.44 23.53
C LYS A 107 -5.63 3.20 24.64
N VAL A 108 -6.17 3.12 25.85
CA VAL A 108 -5.55 3.70 27.06
C VAL A 108 -4.52 2.71 27.61
N GLY A 109 -3.28 3.17 27.83
CA GLY A 109 -2.22 2.39 28.46
C GLY A 109 -2.31 2.39 29.99
N PRO A 110 -1.54 1.53 30.68
CA PRO A 110 -1.48 1.50 32.15
C PRO A 110 -0.88 2.79 32.73
N ASP A 111 -0.22 3.60 31.91
CA ASP A 111 0.28 4.94 32.22
C ASP A 111 -0.79 6.05 32.09
N GLY A 112 -2.03 5.70 31.73
CA GLY A 112 -3.15 6.63 31.54
C GLY A 112 -3.15 7.39 30.21
N ASN A 113 -2.14 7.19 29.36
CA ASN A 113 -2.04 7.86 28.06
C ASN A 113 -2.85 7.12 26.98
N ARG A 114 -3.30 7.85 25.95
CA ARG A 114 -3.98 7.27 24.78
C ARG A 114 -2.99 7.03 23.64
N TYR A 115 -3.07 5.85 23.05
CA TYR A 115 -2.24 5.42 21.93
C TYR A 115 -3.12 4.99 20.76
N ALA A 116 -2.82 5.46 19.55
CA ALA A 116 -3.52 5.05 18.33
C ALA A 116 -3.19 3.58 18.03
N VAL A 117 -4.22 2.76 17.92
CA VAL A 117 -4.11 1.34 17.61
C VAL A 117 -4.72 0.98 16.27
N GLY A 118 -5.43 1.93 15.65
CA GLY A 118 -5.96 1.85 14.30
C GLY A 118 -6.23 3.25 13.78
N GLY A 119 -6.45 3.37 12.48
CA GLY A 119 -6.84 4.61 11.85
C GLY A 119 -7.35 4.36 10.45
N GLU A 120 -7.95 5.39 9.87
CA GLU A 120 -8.33 5.40 8.47
C GLU A 120 -8.35 6.83 7.90
N VAL A 121 -8.12 6.91 6.58
CA VAL A 121 -8.33 8.12 5.79
C VAL A 121 -9.47 7.87 4.81
N SER A 122 -10.54 8.63 4.93
CA SER A 122 -11.64 8.58 3.97
C SER A 122 -11.22 9.24 2.66
N ILE A 123 -11.35 8.53 1.53
CA ILE A 123 -10.99 9.04 0.19
C ILE A 123 -12.24 9.19 -0.67
N ASP A 124 -12.30 10.23 -1.48
CA ASP A 124 -13.37 10.42 -2.45
C ASP A 124 -13.20 9.59 -3.72
N SER A 125 -13.83 8.42 -3.75
CA SER A 125 -13.90 7.55 -4.93
C SER A 125 -15.10 7.79 -5.86
N SER A 126 -15.66 9.00 -5.88
CA SER A 126 -16.68 9.38 -6.87
C SER A 126 -16.03 9.82 -8.19
N ARG A 127 -16.76 9.64 -9.30
CA ARG A 127 -16.38 10.16 -10.61
C ARG A 127 -16.61 11.67 -10.68
N GLU A 128 -15.85 12.32 -11.56
CA GLU A 128 -16.10 13.71 -11.96
C GLU A 128 -16.97 13.76 -13.21
N SER A 129 -17.44 14.96 -13.57
CA SER A 129 -18.22 15.17 -14.81
C SER A 129 -17.38 15.03 -16.08
N ASP A 130 -16.08 15.29 -15.98
CA ASP A 130 -15.12 15.22 -17.08
C ASP A 130 -14.33 13.89 -16.99
N PRO A 131 -14.29 13.08 -18.06
CA PRO A 131 -13.52 11.85 -18.10
C PRO A 131 -12.02 12.06 -17.84
N GLN A 132 -11.43 13.17 -18.27
CA GLN A 132 -10.01 13.46 -18.03
C GLN A 132 -9.75 13.68 -16.53
N GLN A 133 -10.59 14.50 -15.88
CA GLN A 133 -10.49 14.73 -14.44
C GLN A 133 -10.78 13.45 -13.64
N THR A 134 -11.71 12.62 -14.12
CA THR A 134 -11.98 11.31 -13.51
C THR A 134 -10.76 10.39 -13.58
N LEU A 135 -10.03 10.39 -14.70
CA LEU A 135 -8.81 9.61 -14.85
C LEU A 135 -7.73 10.06 -13.86
N GLU A 136 -7.46 11.38 -13.79
CA GLU A 136 -6.46 11.95 -12.88
C GLU A 136 -6.82 11.68 -11.40
N LYS A 137 -8.09 11.88 -11.05
CA LYS A 137 -8.61 11.57 -9.71
C LYS A 137 -8.44 10.09 -9.39
N ALA A 138 -8.84 9.19 -10.29
CA ALA A 138 -8.71 7.76 -10.11
C ALA A 138 -7.25 7.31 -9.92
N GLU A 139 -6.31 7.88 -10.69
CA GLU A 139 -4.88 7.58 -10.54
C GLU A 139 -4.34 8.04 -9.18
N THR A 140 -4.73 9.24 -8.74
CA THR A 140 -4.34 9.78 -7.43
C THR A 140 -4.90 8.92 -6.29
N ILE A 141 -6.18 8.52 -6.36
CA ILE A 141 -6.81 7.64 -5.36
C ILE A 141 -6.10 6.29 -5.30
N ARG A 142 -5.77 5.71 -6.46
CA ARG A 142 -5.04 4.45 -6.53
C ARG A 142 -3.67 4.56 -5.87
N GLN A 143 -2.95 5.64 -6.13
CA GLN A 143 -1.65 5.91 -5.48
C GLN A 143 -1.81 6.08 -3.98
N ALA A 144 -2.78 6.86 -3.54
CA ALA A 144 -3.05 7.10 -2.12
C ALA A 144 -3.37 5.83 -1.36
N ALA A 145 -4.22 4.97 -1.91
CA ALA A 145 -4.59 3.69 -1.31
C ALA A 145 -3.41 2.69 -1.26
N LEU A 146 -2.38 2.87 -2.09
CA LEU A 146 -1.18 2.02 -2.10
C LEU A 146 0.05 2.71 -1.49
N ALA A 147 -0.13 3.89 -0.87
CA ALA A 147 0.98 4.70 -0.40
C ALA A 147 1.75 4.10 0.79
N PRO A 148 1.10 3.49 1.80
CA PRO A 148 1.84 2.81 2.86
C PRO A 148 2.55 1.56 2.35
N ALA A 149 3.66 1.20 3.00
CA ALA A 149 4.46 0.01 2.64
C ALA A 149 3.69 -1.32 2.79
N ASP A 150 2.75 -1.38 3.73
CA ASP A 150 1.85 -2.52 3.93
C ASP A 150 0.40 -2.02 3.93
N PRO A 151 -0.22 -1.83 2.75
CA PRO A 151 -1.60 -1.36 2.65
C PRO A 151 -2.56 -2.42 3.19
N SER A 152 -3.64 -2.00 3.84
CA SER A 152 -4.64 -2.94 4.38
C SER A 152 -5.46 -3.60 3.26
N SER A 153 -6.28 -4.59 3.63
CA SER A 153 -7.21 -5.21 2.68
C SER A 153 -8.28 -4.23 2.16
N GLN A 154 -8.59 -3.18 2.92
CA GLN A 154 -9.54 -2.14 2.53
C GLN A 154 -8.90 -1.20 1.51
N ASP A 155 -7.65 -0.78 1.74
CA ASP A 155 -6.95 0.12 0.83
C ASP A 155 -6.71 -0.56 -0.52
N ARG A 156 -6.34 -1.85 -0.52
CA ARG A 156 -6.25 -2.62 -1.77
C ARG A 156 -7.58 -2.67 -2.54
N ARG A 157 -8.73 -2.74 -1.84
CA ARG A 157 -10.05 -2.68 -2.50
C ARG A 157 -10.31 -1.31 -3.12
N VAL A 158 -9.99 -0.23 -2.41
CA VAL A 158 -10.09 1.14 -2.94
C VAL A 158 -9.18 1.31 -4.17
N ALA A 159 -7.96 0.79 -4.14
CA ALA A 159 -7.04 0.81 -5.27
C ALA A 159 -7.57 0.06 -6.50
N MET A 160 -8.21 -1.10 -6.30
CA MET A 160 -8.86 -1.84 -7.39
C MET A 160 -10.06 -1.07 -7.96
N GLN A 161 -10.88 -0.48 -7.10
CA GLN A 161 -12.01 0.36 -7.55
C GLN A 161 -11.53 1.56 -8.36
N ALA A 162 -10.48 2.24 -7.90
CA ALA A 162 -9.87 3.35 -8.62
C ALA A 162 -9.25 2.91 -9.96
N THR A 163 -8.65 1.71 -10.01
CA THR A 163 -8.15 1.12 -11.26
C THR A 163 -9.28 0.88 -12.26
N ALA A 164 -10.42 0.35 -11.81
CA ALA A 164 -11.60 0.17 -12.66
C ALA A 164 -12.17 1.51 -13.16
N MET A 165 -12.20 2.53 -12.28
CA MET A 165 -12.63 3.88 -12.63
C MET A 165 -11.73 4.50 -13.72
N ALA A 166 -10.40 4.39 -13.56
CA ALA A 166 -9.44 4.87 -14.55
C ALA A 166 -9.60 4.15 -15.90
N ALA A 167 -9.82 2.84 -15.89
CA ALA A 167 -10.05 2.08 -17.11
C ALA A 167 -11.32 2.53 -17.85
N GLN A 168 -12.40 2.80 -17.12
CA GLN A 168 -13.63 3.29 -17.72
C GLN A 168 -13.48 4.72 -18.27
N ALA A 169 -12.83 5.61 -17.52
CA ALA A 169 -12.53 6.97 -17.98
C ALA A 169 -11.72 6.99 -19.28
N ARG A 170 -10.71 6.11 -19.42
CA ARG A 170 -9.95 5.98 -20.68
C ARG A 170 -10.80 5.57 -21.87
N VAL A 171 -11.80 4.70 -21.67
CA VAL A 171 -12.75 4.32 -22.72
C VAL A 171 -13.64 5.50 -23.10
N GLU A 172 -14.08 6.30 -22.14
CA GLU A 172 -14.89 7.50 -22.36
C GLU A 172 -14.10 8.56 -23.15
N ILE A 173 -12.85 8.86 -22.74
CA ILE A 173 -11.94 9.78 -23.45
C ILE A 173 -11.75 9.36 -24.92
N ALA A 174 -11.50 8.08 -25.18
CA ALA A 174 -11.31 7.57 -26.54
C ALA A 174 -12.57 7.74 -27.42
N ARG A 175 -13.76 7.60 -26.83
CA ARG A 175 -15.03 7.82 -27.55
C ARG A 175 -15.24 9.28 -27.88
N GLU A 176 -14.98 10.20 -26.96
CA GLU A 176 -15.11 11.64 -27.18
C GLU A 176 -14.17 12.14 -28.28
N GLN A 177 -12.94 11.63 -28.32
CA GLN A 177 -11.97 11.94 -29.38
C GLN A 177 -12.49 11.52 -30.76
N SER A 178 -13.03 10.31 -30.89
CA SER A 178 -13.59 9.83 -32.16
C SER A 178 -14.83 10.62 -32.63
N GLN A 179 -15.65 11.09 -31.69
CA GLN A 179 -16.87 11.86 -32.01
C GLN A 179 -16.53 13.30 -32.44
N GLY A 180 -15.57 13.94 -31.75
CA GLY A 180 -15.12 15.29 -32.09
C GLY A 180 -14.47 15.39 -33.49
N GLU A 181 -13.73 14.36 -33.92
CA GLU A 181 -13.16 14.29 -35.27
C GLU A 181 -14.23 14.19 -36.37
N THR A 182 -15.36 13.54 -36.07
CA THR A 182 -16.46 13.36 -37.03
C THR A 182 -17.27 14.64 -37.24
N GLU A 183 -17.38 15.49 -36.20
CA GLU A 183 -18.09 16.77 -36.27
C GLU A 183 -17.24 17.92 -36.86
N ALA A 184 -15.92 17.91 -36.64
CA ALA A 184 -15.02 18.90 -37.22
C ALA A 184 -14.82 18.73 -38.75
N GLY A 185 -14.98 17.50 -39.27
CA GLY A 185 -14.88 17.20 -40.71
C GLY A 185 -16.09 17.63 -41.54
N ASN A 186 -17.23 17.99 -40.93
CA ASN A 186 -18.48 18.32 -41.64
C ASN A 186 -18.76 19.83 -41.77
N GLN A 187 -17.84 20.68 -41.30
CA GLN A 187 -17.92 22.14 -41.47
C GLN A 187 -17.02 22.58 -42.62
N GLN A 188 -17.40 22.21 -43.84
CA GLN A 188 -16.78 22.76 -45.04
C GLN A 188 -17.19 24.24 -45.17
N PRO A 189 -16.24 25.19 -45.32
CA PRO A 189 -16.57 26.59 -45.48
C PRO A 189 -17.30 26.78 -46.81
N SER A 190 -18.59 27.13 -46.76
CA SER A 190 -19.32 27.65 -47.90
C SER A 190 -18.83 29.06 -48.21
N SER A 191 -17.62 29.18 -48.77
CA SER A 191 -17.10 30.42 -49.30
C SER A 191 -17.78 30.71 -50.64
N THR A 192 -18.79 31.58 -50.59
CA THR A 192 -19.01 32.68 -51.53
C THR A 192 -18.73 32.37 -53.01
N ALA A 193 -19.66 31.72 -53.69
CA ALA A 193 -19.79 31.82 -55.15
C ALA A 193 -20.75 32.97 -55.50
N ARG A 194 -20.25 34.22 -55.45
CA ARG A 194 -20.86 35.32 -56.22
C ARG A 194 -20.26 35.31 -57.61
N GLY A 195 -21.13 35.00 -58.59
CA GLY A 195 -21.13 35.35 -60.01
C GLY A 195 -19.80 35.60 -60.74
N ILE A 196 -19.63 34.94 -61.88
CA ILE A 196 -20.01 35.55 -63.16
C ILE A 196 -20.11 34.50 -64.27
N ASP A 197 -21.19 34.67 -65.02
CA ASP A 197 -21.48 34.25 -66.38
C ASP A 197 -20.24 34.08 -67.30
N ARG A 198 -20.08 32.89 -67.87
CA ARG A 198 -19.50 32.71 -69.21
C ARG A 198 -19.90 31.36 -69.81
N LEU A 199 -21.00 31.38 -70.56
CA LEU A 199 -21.21 30.48 -71.68
C LEU A 199 -20.07 30.63 -72.70
N ILE A 200 -19.73 29.52 -73.38
CA ILE A 200 -19.40 29.39 -74.82
C ILE A 200 -18.17 28.48 -75.09
N THR A 201 -18.46 27.51 -75.98
CA THR A 201 -17.61 26.75 -76.92
C THR A 201 -17.03 25.39 -76.49
N VAL A 202 -17.74 24.38 -76.99
CA VAL A 202 -17.31 23.03 -77.34
C VAL A 202 -16.21 23.09 -78.41
N GLN A 203 -15.08 22.42 -78.21
CA GLN A 203 -14.25 21.93 -79.32
C GLN A 203 -13.44 20.69 -78.89
N SER A 204 -13.89 19.56 -79.44
CA SER A 204 -13.22 18.33 -79.85
C SER A 204 -11.74 18.03 -79.52
N ALA A 205 -11.56 16.75 -79.17
CA ALA A 205 -10.43 15.85 -79.46
C ALA A 205 -9.11 16.10 -78.72
N ASP A 206 -8.68 15.12 -77.91
CA ASP A 206 -7.71 14.09 -78.35
C ASP A 206 -7.41 13.13 -77.17
N GLN A 207 -7.56 11.82 -77.39
CA GLN A 207 -7.11 10.75 -76.48
C GLN A 207 -5.84 10.15 -77.08
N PRO A 208 -4.83 9.83 -76.26
CA PRO A 208 -4.29 8.48 -76.36
C PRO A 208 -3.99 7.78 -75.01
N ASP A 209 -4.56 6.57 -74.94
CA ASP A 209 -4.24 5.29 -74.29
C ASP A 209 -3.41 5.16 -72.99
N PRO A 210 -3.84 4.27 -72.06
CA PRO A 210 -3.06 3.87 -70.88
C PRO A 210 -1.98 2.83 -71.21
N VAL A 211 -0.75 3.07 -70.76
CA VAL A 211 0.34 2.09 -70.86
C VAL A 211 0.10 0.94 -69.87
N LEU A 212 -0.20 -0.21 -70.45
CA LEU A 212 -0.26 -1.53 -69.82
C LEU A 212 1.16 -1.95 -69.40
N ILE A 213 1.46 -1.93 -68.09
CA ILE A 213 2.66 -2.60 -67.56
C ILE A 213 2.29 -4.06 -67.33
N ASP A 214 2.76 -4.90 -68.24
CA ASP A 214 2.68 -6.36 -68.19
C ASP A 214 3.50 -6.92 -67.02
N MET A 215 2.86 -7.78 -66.22
CA MET A 215 3.49 -8.67 -65.26
C MET A 215 3.74 -10.02 -65.92
N SER A 216 5.01 -10.44 -66.04
CA SER A 216 5.51 -11.83 -66.15
C SER A 216 7.05 -11.74 -66.28
N ALA A 217 7.94 -12.55 -65.70
CA ALA A 217 7.88 -13.86 -65.06
C ALA A 217 9.07 -13.99 -64.08
#